data_AF-A0AAF0ZU48-F1
#
_entry.id   AF-A0AAF0ZU48-F1
#
_cell.length_a   1.000
_cell.length_b   1.000
_cell.length_c   1.000
_cell.angle_alpha   90.00
_cell.angle_beta   90.00
_cell.angle_gamma   90.00
#
_symmetry.space_group_name_H-M   'P 1'
#
loop_
_entity.id
_entity.type
_entity.pdbx_description
1 polymer ?
#
loop_
_entity_poly.entity_id
_entity_poly.type
_entity_poly.pdbx_seq_one_letter_code
_entity_poly.pdbx_strand_id
1 'polypeptide(L)'
;MSRRKTREPKEETVTLGPATREGELVFCVAHIFASFNDTFIHVTDLSGRETMVRITGGMKVKADRDESSPYAAMLAAQDVSQRCKTQIYDLMHVCSLAYWVRSKLSGFCGFEELGINALHIKLRATGGNKTKTPGPGAQSALRALARSGMKIGRIEDVTPIPTDSTRRKGGRRGRRL
;
A
#
# COMPACT_ATOMS: atom_id res chain seq x y z
N MET A 1 9.55 -3.02 -52.38
CA MET A 1 8.56 -2.26 -51.58
C MET A 1 9.06 -2.22 -50.14
N SER A 2 9.55 -1.08 -49.65
CA SER A 2 9.98 -0.97 -48.26
C SER A 2 8.73 -0.91 -47.36
N ARG A 3 8.72 -1.74 -46.31
CA ARG A 3 7.66 -1.77 -45.31
C ARG A 3 7.63 -0.39 -44.65
N ARG A 4 6.61 0.43 -44.95
CA ARG A 4 6.38 1.69 -44.23
C ARG A 4 6.32 1.34 -42.74
N LYS A 5 7.27 1.87 -41.96
CA LYS A 5 7.26 1.76 -40.51
C LYS A 5 6.07 2.57 -40.02
N THR A 6 4.95 1.91 -39.76
CA THR A 6 3.80 2.52 -39.09
C THR A 6 4.31 3.12 -37.79
N ARG A 7 4.20 4.44 -37.64
CA ARG A 7 4.52 5.10 -36.36
C ARG A 7 3.44 4.63 -35.38
N GLU A 8 3.84 3.84 -34.39
CA GLU A 8 2.96 3.51 -33.27
C GLU A 8 2.51 4.83 -32.61
N PRO A 9 1.22 4.99 -32.29
CA PRO A 9 0.75 6.18 -31.59
C PRO A 9 1.45 6.23 -30.22
N LYS A 10 2.00 7.39 -29.87
CA LYS A 10 2.52 7.63 -28.53
C LYS A 10 1.32 7.55 -27.58
N GLU A 11 1.36 6.62 -26.62
CA GLU A 11 0.38 6.59 -25.53
C GLU A 11 0.50 7.91 -24.75
N GLU A 12 -0.47 8.80 -24.95
CA GLU A 12 -0.64 9.95 -24.08
C GLU A 12 -1.15 9.43 -22.74
N THR A 13 -0.24 9.37 -21.77
CA THR A 13 -0.55 9.00 -20.40
C THR A 13 -1.44 10.12 -19.83
N VAL A 14 -2.76 9.92 -19.80
CA VAL A 14 -3.72 10.86 -19.18
C VAL A 14 -3.63 10.75 -17.66
N THR A 15 -3.01 11.74 -17.02
CA THR A 15 -2.80 11.78 -15.57
C THR A 15 -4.07 12.28 -14.89
N LEU A 16 -4.90 11.37 -14.37
CA LEU A 16 -6.03 11.71 -13.50
C LEU A 16 -5.56 11.95 -12.06
N GLY A 17 -4.85 13.06 -11.82
CA GLY A 17 -4.35 13.47 -10.51
C GLY A 17 -4.77 14.89 -10.14
N PRO A 18 -4.70 15.27 -8.86
CA PRO A 18 -4.89 16.66 -8.47
C PRO A 18 -3.79 17.52 -9.12
N ALA A 19 -4.18 18.62 -9.77
CA ALA A 19 -3.24 19.59 -10.33
C ALA A 19 -2.54 20.33 -9.18
N THR A 20 -1.42 19.80 -8.73
CA THR A 20 -0.63 20.40 -7.65
C THR A 20 0.52 21.21 -8.21
N ARG A 21 0.88 22.27 -7.49
CA ARG A 21 2.05 23.10 -7.82
C ARG A 21 3.32 22.41 -7.29
N GLU A 22 4.45 22.69 -7.92
CA GLU A 22 5.75 22.18 -7.48
C GLU A 22 6.00 22.53 -6.00
N GLY A 23 6.15 21.49 -5.16
CA GLY A 23 6.40 21.62 -3.72
C GLY A 23 5.19 21.34 -2.82
N GLU A 24 3.99 21.21 -3.36
CA GLU A 24 2.79 20.86 -2.59
C GLU A 24 2.70 19.35 -2.33
N LEU A 25 2.30 18.98 -1.11
CA LEU A 25 2.17 17.59 -0.70
C LEU A 25 0.71 17.14 -0.81
N VAL A 26 0.46 16.16 -1.66
CA VAL A 26 -0.81 15.42 -1.67
C VAL A 26 -0.78 14.41 -0.52
N PHE A 27 -1.64 14.62 0.48
CA PHE A 27 -1.76 13.74 1.64
C PHE A 27 -2.85 12.69 1.44
N CYS A 28 -2.52 11.46 1.80
CA CYS A 28 -3.46 10.35 1.96
C CYS A 28 -3.30 9.70 3.33
N VAL A 29 -4.19 8.78 3.68
CA VAL A 29 -4.14 8.05 4.96
C VAL A 29 -3.74 6.60 4.68
N ALA A 30 -2.67 6.14 5.32
CA ALA A 30 -2.25 4.75 5.35
C ALA A 30 -2.74 4.09 6.64
N HIS A 31 -3.75 3.25 6.51
CA HIS A 31 -4.22 2.36 7.55
C HIS A 31 -3.35 1.10 7.57
N ILE A 32 -2.46 1.01 8.57
CA ILE A 32 -1.60 -0.15 8.78
C ILE A 32 -2.24 -1.00 9.87
N PHE A 33 -2.85 -2.12 9.49
CA PHE A 33 -3.35 -3.09 10.45
C PHE A 33 -2.33 -4.21 10.65
N ALA A 34 -1.72 -4.25 11.83
CA ALA A 34 -0.69 -5.22 12.19
C ALA A 34 -1.23 -6.17 13.25
N SER A 35 -1.58 -7.38 12.82
CA SER A 35 -1.94 -8.49 13.71
C SER A 35 -0.76 -9.46 13.86
N PHE A 36 -0.90 -10.44 14.75
CA PHE A 36 0.09 -11.49 14.92
C PHE A 36 0.07 -12.54 13.79
N ASN A 37 -0.99 -12.55 12.98
CA ASN A 37 -1.16 -13.53 11.92
C ASN A 37 -0.87 -12.92 10.55
N ASP A 38 -1.28 -11.68 10.33
CA ASP A 38 -1.09 -10.98 9.05
C ASP A 38 -0.94 -9.46 9.25
N THR A 39 -0.41 -8.80 8.22
CA THR A 39 -0.24 -7.36 8.12
C THR A 39 -0.95 -6.81 6.89
N PHE A 40 -1.70 -5.73 7.07
CA PHE A 40 -2.46 -5.09 6.01
C PHE A 40 -2.00 -3.65 5.88
N ILE A 41 -1.74 -3.23 4.65
CA ILE A 41 -1.44 -1.86 4.30
C ILE A 41 -2.54 -1.41 3.36
N HIS A 42 -3.31 -0.44 3.84
CA HIS A 42 -4.47 0.08 3.15
C HIS A 42 -4.36 1.59 3.02
N VAL A 43 -4.23 2.08 1.80
CA VAL A 43 -4.12 3.51 1.52
C VAL A 43 -5.46 4.02 1.00
N THR A 44 -5.96 5.05 1.66
CA THR A 44 -7.18 5.76 1.34
C THR A 44 -6.89 7.24 1.19
N ASP A 45 -7.82 7.96 0.61
CA ASP A 45 -7.98 9.40 0.72
C ASP A 45 -8.19 9.85 2.17
N LEU A 46 -8.14 11.16 2.39
CA LEU A 46 -8.28 11.79 3.71
C LEU A 46 -9.61 11.45 4.40
N SER A 47 -10.67 11.29 3.61
CA SER A 47 -12.00 10.87 4.08
C SER A 47 -12.00 9.43 4.62
N GLY A 48 -11.12 8.57 4.10
CA GLY A 48 -11.09 7.15 4.43
C GLY A 48 -12.21 6.33 3.77
N ARG A 49 -12.95 6.92 2.83
CA ARG A 49 -14.08 6.29 2.15
C ARG A 49 -13.67 5.61 0.85
N GLU A 50 -12.88 6.28 0.03
CA GLU A 50 -12.34 5.68 -1.18
C GLU A 50 -10.98 5.02 -0.87
N THR A 51 -10.74 3.92 -1.58
CA THR A 51 -9.57 3.07 -1.33
C THR A 51 -8.74 3.06 -2.59
N MET A 52 -7.49 3.50 -2.49
CA MET A 52 -6.58 3.51 -3.63
C MET A 52 -5.85 2.18 -3.74
N VAL A 53 -5.27 1.72 -2.62
CA VAL A 53 -4.49 0.48 -2.59
C VAL A 53 -4.81 -0.33 -1.34
N ARG A 54 -5.00 -1.63 -1.52
CA ARG A 54 -5.00 -2.61 -0.44
C ARG A 54 -4.07 -3.76 -0.78
N ILE A 55 -3.05 -3.96 0.05
CA ILE A 55 -2.12 -5.10 -0.05
C ILE A 55 -1.92 -5.68 1.34
N THR A 56 -1.84 -7.00 1.43
CA THR A 56 -1.54 -7.72 2.67
C THR A 56 -0.21 -8.46 2.57
N GLY A 57 0.36 -8.85 3.72
CA GLY A 57 1.56 -9.67 3.78
C GLY A 57 1.36 -11.03 3.11
N GLY A 58 0.20 -11.65 3.33
CA GLY A 58 -0.18 -12.92 2.69
C GLY A 58 -0.33 -12.86 1.16
N MET A 59 -0.53 -11.69 0.56
CA MET A 59 -0.51 -11.57 -0.91
C MET A 59 0.91 -11.72 -1.49
N LYS A 60 1.94 -11.46 -0.69
CA LYS A 60 3.34 -11.45 -1.13
C LYS A 60 4.08 -12.73 -0.79
N VAL A 61 3.62 -13.45 0.22
CA VAL A 61 4.24 -14.69 0.68
C VAL A 61 3.24 -15.83 0.56
N LYS A 62 3.70 -16.99 0.05
CA LYS A 62 2.85 -18.17 -0.15
C LYS A 62 2.68 -19.04 1.11
N ALA A 63 3.46 -18.77 2.15
CA ALA A 63 3.47 -19.56 3.37
C ALA A 63 2.62 -18.88 4.45
N ASP A 64 1.59 -19.58 4.94
CA ASP A 64 0.63 -19.08 5.92
C ASP A 64 1.28 -18.59 7.23
N ARG A 65 2.39 -19.22 7.62
CA ARG A 65 3.13 -18.84 8.85
C ARG A 65 3.84 -17.50 8.72
N ASP A 66 4.19 -17.10 7.50
CA ASP A 66 5.09 -15.98 7.20
C ASP A 66 4.30 -14.72 6.77
N GLU A 67 2.96 -14.75 6.82
CA GLU A 67 2.07 -13.64 6.48
C GLU A 67 2.27 -12.41 7.40
N SER A 68 2.52 -12.63 8.70
CA SER A 68 2.82 -11.56 9.67
C SER A 68 4.29 -11.12 9.66
N SER A 69 5.15 -11.86 8.95
CA SER A 69 6.59 -11.66 9.05
C SER A 69 6.98 -10.23 8.67
N PRO A 70 8.01 -9.66 9.30
CA PRO A 70 8.43 -8.30 8.98
C PRO A 70 8.88 -8.15 7.52
N TYR A 71 9.36 -9.24 6.92
CA TYR A 71 9.74 -9.29 5.51
C TYR A 71 8.54 -9.19 4.57
N ALA A 72 7.46 -9.94 4.85
CA ALA A 72 6.22 -9.86 4.08
C ALA A 72 5.63 -8.44 4.10
N ALA A 73 5.61 -7.81 5.27
CA ALA A 73 5.14 -6.44 5.45
C ALA A 73 6.01 -5.41 4.70
N MET A 74 7.32 -5.62 4.62
CA MET A 74 8.24 -4.76 3.87
C MET A 74 7.97 -4.82 2.36
N LEU A 75 7.81 -6.03 1.81
CA LEU A 75 7.49 -6.21 0.39
C LEU A 75 6.13 -5.56 0.06
N ALA A 76 5.12 -5.84 0.87
CA ALA A 76 3.80 -5.24 0.72
C ALA A 76 3.87 -3.70 0.71
N ALA A 77 4.65 -3.09 1.62
CA ALA A 77 4.82 -1.64 1.69
C ALA A 77 5.49 -1.05 0.44
N GLN A 78 6.49 -1.75 -0.12
CA GLN A 78 7.16 -1.32 -1.35
C GLN A 78 6.18 -1.34 -2.53
N ASP A 79 5.40 -2.41 -2.68
CA ASP A 79 4.39 -2.50 -3.73
C ASP A 79 3.29 -1.44 -3.59
N VAL A 80 2.84 -1.15 -2.36
CA VAL A 80 1.88 -0.07 -2.11
C VAL A 80 2.46 1.27 -2.56
N SER A 81 3.71 1.56 -2.22
CA SER A 81 4.34 2.84 -2.60
C SER A 81 4.56 2.97 -4.11
N GLN A 82 4.86 1.87 -4.80
CA GLN A 82 4.94 1.86 -6.26
C GLN A 82 3.57 2.17 -6.85
N ARG A 83 2.52 1.49 -6.37
CA ARG A 83 1.15 1.73 -6.82
C ARG A 83 0.69 3.16 -6.54
N CYS A 84 0.93 3.73 -5.36
CA CYS A 84 0.54 5.10 -5.05
C CYS A 84 1.23 6.16 -5.94
N LYS A 85 2.39 5.82 -6.52
CA LYS A 85 3.13 6.64 -7.46
C LYS A 85 2.66 6.46 -8.90
N THR A 86 2.35 5.22 -9.31
CA THR A 86 2.00 4.87 -10.69
C THR A 86 0.50 4.88 -10.99
N GLN A 87 -0.38 4.64 -10.00
CA GLN A 87 -1.80 4.28 -10.19
C GLN A 87 -2.71 5.39 -10.70
N ILE A 88 -2.17 6.57 -11.04
CA ILE A 88 -2.94 7.53 -11.79
C ILE A 88 -3.16 7.08 -13.27
N TYR A 89 -2.51 5.99 -13.71
CA TYR A 89 -2.62 5.46 -15.08
C TYR A 89 -3.35 4.11 -15.25
N ASP A 90 -3.79 3.43 -14.18
CA ASP A 90 -4.23 2.02 -14.30
C ASP A 90 -5.73 1.80 -14.55
N LEU A 91 -6.56 2.85 -14.67
CA LEU A 91 -8.00 2.69 -14.94
C LEU A 91 -8.34 2.47 -16.43
N MET A 92 -7.36 2.45 -17.35
CA MET A 92 -7.61 2.27 -18.79
C MET A 92 -6.70 1.25 -19.51
N HIS A 93 -6.05 0.31 -18.81
CA HIS A 93 -5.29 -0.79 -19.46
C HIS A 93 -5.93 -2.18 -19.27
N VAL A 94 -7.25 -2.26 -19.36
CA VAL A 94 -7.94 -3.54 -19.64
C VAL A 94 -8.62 -3.47 -21.00
N CYS A 95 -7.86 -3.13 -22.05
CA CYS A 95 -8.24 -3.46 -23.42
C CYS A 95 -7.03 -3.36 -24.36
N SER A 96 -6.16 -4.37 -24.37
CA SER A 96 -5.61 -4.96 -25.60
C SER A 96 -4.64 -6.08 -25.23
N LEU A 97 -5.10 -7.31 -25.46
CA LEU A 97 -4.21 -8.46 -25.58
C LEU A 97 -3.19 -8.21 -26.70
N ALA A 98 -2.00 -8.78 -26.50
CA ALA A 98 -1.00 -9.18 -27.49
C ALA A 98 0.19 -8.23 -27.75
N TYR A 99 1.37 -8.86 -27.89
CA TYR A 99 2.72 -8.37 -28.24
C TYR A 99 3.58 -7.91 -27.05
N TRP A 100 4.47 -8.74 -26.47
CA TRP A 100 5.71 -9.34 -27.00
C TRP A 100 6.79 -8.30 -27.40
N VAL A 101 7.67 -7.92 -26.46
CA VAL A 101 9.13 -8.25 -26.40
C VAL A 101 9.83 -7.26 -25.49
N ARG A 102 10.42 -7.84 -24.44
CA ARG A 102 11.51 -7.26 -23.65
C ARG A 102 12.73 -6.99 -24.57
N SER A 103 12.99 -5.75 -24.98
CA SER A 103 14.35 -5.33 -25.35
C SER A 103 14.52 -3.80 -25.41
N LYS A 104 15.45 -3.32 -24.58
CA LYS A 104 16.39 -2.18 -24.80
C LYS A 104 15.87 -0.93 -25.54
N LEU A 105 15.76 0.16 -24.78
CA LEU A 105 16.28 1.52 -25.08
C LEU A 105 15.87 2.40 -23.88
N SER A 106 16.76 2.65 -22.92
CA SER A 106 17.42 3.96 -22.79
C SER A 106 16.49 5.13 -23.10
N GLY A 107 15.82 5.61 -22.07
CA GLY A 107 14.84 6.67 -22.15
C GLY A 107 13.82 6.50 -21.04
N PHE A 108 14.30 6.46 -19.79
CA PHE A 108 13.43 6.64 -18.62
C PHE A 108 12.98 8.10 -18.68
N CYS A 109 12.00 8.37 -19.54
CA CYS A 109 11.28 9.62 -19.61
C CYS A 109 10.66 9.81 -18.24
N GLY A 110 11.10 10.84 -17.53
CA GLY A 110 10.65 11.14 -16.19
C GLY A 110 9.13 11.19 -16.19
N PHE A 111 8.51 10.22 -15.51
CA PHE A 111 7.16 10.40 -15.04
C PHE A 111 7.26 11.51 -14.00
N GLU A 112 6.78 12.72 -14.34
CA GLU A 112 6.28 13.62 -13.30
C GLU A 112 5.05 12.94 -12.70
N GLU A 113 5.32 12.03 -11.76
CA GLU A 113 4.33 11.32 -10.98
C GLU A 113 3.61 12.35 -10.11
N LEU A 114 2.48 12.89 -10.58
CA LEU A 114 1.52 13.62 -9.74
C LEU A 114 0.78 12.67 -8.78
N GLY A 115 1.50 11.69 -8.24
CA GLY A 115 1.03 10.68 -7.31
C GLY A 115 0.97 11.20 -5.88
N ILE A 116 0.53 10.33 -4.98
CA ILE A 116 0.47 10.66 -3.55
C ILE A 116 1.89 10.80 -3.02
N ASN A 117 2.24 11.99 -2.51
CA ASN A 117 3.59 12.27 -2.02
C ASN A 117 3.74 12.07 -0.52
N ALA A 118 2.63 12.18 0.24
CA ALA A 118 2.65 12.13 1.69
C ALA A 118 1.54 11.24 2.27
N LEU A 119 1.85 10.58 3.40
CA LEU A 119 0.93 9.68 4.10
C LEU A 119 0.81 10.07 5.58
N HIS A 120 -0.44 10.21 6.04
CA HIS A 120 -0.80 10.12 7.45
C HIS A 120 -0.93 8.66 7.83
N ILE A 121 -0.23 8.22 8.87
CA ILE A 121 -0.20 6.81 9.26
C ILE A 121 -1.18 6.61 10.41
N LYS A 122 -2.14 5.70 10.20
CA LYS A 122 -3.00 5.18 11.25
C LYS A 122 -2.61 3.74 11.53
N LEU A 123 -1.85 3.53 12.60
CA LEU A 123 -1.44 2.20 13.04
C LEU A 123 -2.59 1.56 13.84
N ARG A 124 -2.87 0.28 13.57
CA ARG A 124 -3.93 -0.46 14.24
C ARG A 124 -3.46 -1.86 14.59
N ALA A 125 -3.51 -2.22 15.87
CA ALA A 125 -3.46 -3.62 16.31
C ALA A 125 -4.88 -4.24 16.37
N THR A 126 -4.95 -5.53 16.67
CA THR A 126 -6.23 -6.26 16.75
C THR A 126 -7.22 -5.62 17.72
N GLY A 127 -6.75 -5.21 18.91
CA GLY A 127 -7.50 -4.45 19.90
C GLY A 127 -8.78 -5.15 20.41
N GLY A 128 -9.70 -4.36 20.97
CA GLY A 128 -10.93 -4.85 21.59
C GLY A 128 -10.64 -5.69 22.83
N ASN A 129 -11.18 -6.92 22.86
CA ASN A 129 -10.91 -7.92 23.89
C ASN A 129 -9.67 -8.79 23.61
N LYS A 130 -8.96 -8.53 22.50
CA LYS A 130 -7.72 -9.22 22.10
C LYS A 130 -6.50 -8.36 22.47
N THR A 131 -5.35 -8.68 21.90
CA THR A 131 -4.10 -7.97 22.11
C THR A 131 -4.16 -6.57 21.49
N LYS A 132 -3.77 -5.57 22.28
CA LYS A 132 -3.64 -4.17 21.86
C LYS A 132 -2.24 -3.85 21.33
N THR A 133 -1.27 -4.74 21.56
CA THR A 133 0.08 -4.60 21.02
C THR A 133 0.09 -4.89 19.51
N PRO A 134 0.70 -4.03 18.69
CA PRO A 134 0.80 -4.25 17.26
C PRO A 134 1.68 -5.46 16.94
N GLY A 135 1.36 -6.14 15.85
CA GLY A 135 2.12 -7.29 15.37
C GLY A 135 3.51 -6.94 14.82
N PRO A 136 4.33 -7.96 14.53
CA PRO A 136 5.74 -7.79 14.15
C PRO A 136 5.96 -7.01 12.84
N GLY A 137 5.01 -7.05 11.91
CA GLY A 137 5.12 -6.32 10.64
C GLY A 137 4.77 -4.82 10.70
N ALA A 138 4.37 -4.28 11.85
CA ALA A 138 4.03 -2.85 12.00
C ALA A 138 5.22 -1.92 11.70
N GLN A 139 6.34 -2.16 12.40
CA GLN A 139 7.51 -1.29 12.32
C GLN A 139 8.24 -1.46 10.99
N SER A 140 8.24 -2.66 10.41
CA SER A 140 8.84 -2.90 9.10
C SER A 140 8.08 -2.23 7.97
N ALA A 141 6.74 -2.29 7.98
CA ALA A 141 5.91 -1.59 7.00
C ALA A 141 6.13 -0.07 7.03
N LEU A 142 6.12 0.53 8.24
CA LEU A 142 6.34 1.97 8.41
C LEU A 142 7.73 2.40 7.90
N ARG A 143 8.76 1.63 8.25
CA ARG A 143 10.13 1.89 7.79
C ARG A 143 10.28 1.74 6.28
N ALA A 144 9.59 0.77 5.68
CA ALA A 144 9.63 0.53 4.25
C ALA A 144 8.95 1.67 3.46
N LEU A 145 7.81 2.18 3.94
CA LEU A 145 7.13 3.34 3.35
C LEU A 145 7.99 4.62 3.41
N ALA A 146 8.69 4.85 4.52
CA ALA A 146 9.62 5.96 4.62
C ALA A 146 10.77 5.84 3.61
N ARG A 147 11.32 4.63 3.46
CA ARG A 147 12.45 4.35 2.56
C ARG A 147 12.09 4.39 1.09
N SER A 148 10.84 4.08 0.74
CA SER A 148 10.37 4.16 -0.66
C SER A 148 10.08 5.59 -1.11
N GLY A 149 10.30 6.59 -0.24
CA GLY A 149 10.24 8.01 -0.57
C GLY A 149 8.89 8.66 -0.31
N MET A 150 7.96 8.00 0.39
CA MET A 150 6.73 8.63 0.86
C MET A 150 7.03 9.53 2.05
N LYS A 151 6.57 10.78 2.04
CA LYS A 151 6.71 11.69 3.17
C LYS A 151 5.74 11.29 4.28
N ILE A 152 6.24 11.04 5.48
CA ILE A 152 5.40 10.69 6.62
C ILE A 152 4.87 11.98 7.27
N GLY A 153 3.56 12.07 7.42
CA GLY A 153 2.89 13.12 8.18
C GLY A 153 2.65 12.70 9.63
N ARG A 154 1.43 12.93 10.13
CA ARG A 154 1.00 12.50 11.46
C ARG A 154 0.92 10.99 11.58
N ILE A 155 1.34 10.47 12.74
CA ILE A 155 1.23 9.06 13.12
C ILE A 155 0.27 8.96 14.29
N GLU A 156 -0.80 8.19 14.13
CA GLU A 156 -1.84 7.98 15.14
C GLU A 156 -2.00 6.48 15.40
N ASP A 157 -2.21 6.10 16.66
CA ASP A 157 -2.66 4.76 17.02
C ASP A 157 -4.20 4.75 17.08
N VAL A 158 -4.82 3.96 16.22
CA VAL A 158 -6.27 3.76 16.16
C VAL A 158 -6.68 2.36 16.63
N THR A 159 -5.87 1.75 17.51
CA THR A 159 -6.26 0.52 18.18
C THR A 159 -7.61 0.68 18.89
N PRO A 160 -8.59 -0.21 18.63
CA PRO A 160 -9.87 -0.10 19.29
C PRO A 160 -9.70 -0.43 20.79
N ILE A 161 -9.86 0.58 21.63
CA ILE A 161 -9.81 0.47 23.10
C ILE A 161 -11.25 0.57 23.61
N PRO A 162 -11.84 -0.52 24.11
CA PRO A 162 -13.17 -0.47 24.69
C PRO A 162 -13.12 0.11 26.11
N THR A 163 -14.14 0.88 26.51
CA THR A 163 -14.34 1.35 27.89
C THR A 163 -14.52 0.16 28.82
N ASP A 164 -15.45 -0.73 28.47
CA ASP A 164 -15.64 -2.06 29.06
C ASP A 164 -15.67 -3.11 27.94
N SER A 165 -15.11 -4.29 28.21
CA SER A 165 -15.00 -5.33 27.19
C SER A 165 -15.92 -6.52 27.46
N THR A 166 -16.41 -7.14 26.39
CA THR A 166 -17.06 -8.45 26.47
C THR A 166 -16.06 -9.54 26.88
N ARG A 167 -16.56 -10.67 27.38
CA ARG A 167 -15.74 -11.82 27.77
C ARG A 167 -14.78 -12.22 26.66
N ARG A 168 -13.48 -12.28 26.99
CA ARG A 168 -12.41 -12.67 26.06
C ARG A 168 -12.57 -14.12 25.58
N LYS A 169 -12.20 -14.37 24.32
CA LYS A 169 -12.17 -15.73 23.74
C LYS A 169 -11.20 -16.62 24.53
N GLY A 170 -11.74 -17.64 25.20
CA GLY A 170 -10.99 -18.60 26.02
C GLY A 170 -11.84 -19.17 27.17
N GLY A 171 -11.36 -20.25 27.77
CA GLY A 171 -11.94 -20.76 29.01
C GLY A 171 -11.66 -19.81 30.18
N ARG A 172 -12.37 -19.98 31.30
CA ARG A 172 -12.10 -19.23 32.55
C ARG A 172 -10.63 -19.35 33.00
N ARG A 173 -10.00 -20.48 32.68
CA ARG A 173 -8.61 -20.83 33.01
C ARG A 173 -7.61 -20.41 31.91
N GLY A 174 -8.05 -19.68 30.87
CA GLY A 174 -7.21 -19.26 29.76
C GLY A 174 -6.91 -20.35 28.72
N ARG A 175 -5.98 -20.05 27.81
CA ARG A 175 -5.43 -21.00 26.82
C ARG A 175 -4.29 -21.77 27.50
N ARG A 176 -4.46 -23.08 27.68
CA ARG A 176 -3.40 -23.99 28.15
C ARG A 176 -2.76 -24.61 26.92
N LEU A 177 -1.45 -24.41 26.77
CA LEU A 177 -0.61 -25.02 25.75
C LEU A 177 0.17 -26.16 26.39
#